data_AF-A0A9D4PLC3-F1
#
_entry.id   AF-A0A9D4PLC3-F1
#
_cell.length_a   1.000
_cell.length_b   1.000
_cell.length_c   1.000
_cell.angle_alpha   90.00
_cell.angle_beta   90.00
_cell.angle_gamma   90.00
#
_symmetry.space_group_name_H-M   'P 1'
#
loop_
_entity.id
_entity.type
_entity.pdbx_description
1 polymer ?
#
loop_
_entity_poly.entity_id
_entity_poly.type
_entity_poly.pdbx_seq_one_letter_code
_entity_poly.pdbx_strand_id
1 'polypeptide(L)'
;MIKILKAEYWRQVRLFYDHLRVILAEETHQSTTDRRFSEFKKLAAQTTEFLWHRALVSLPPRPKQERTAANSVTVIGDCNMPDSARRILDNGPKYSFEPAAQRHQLLAMARQAAFRTDVRERDRATSDAVNCVLSRAGSQPPKKPPYNAT
;
A
#
# COMPACT_ATOMS: atom_id res chain seq x y z
N MET A 1 4.80 16.65 0.75
CA MET A 1 5.80 16.02 1.63
C MET A 1 5.23 15.66 3.00
N ILE A 2 4.72 16.61 3.80
CA ILE A 2 4.14 16.35 5.14
C ILE A 2 3.02 15.29 5.14
N LYS A 3 2.12 15.30 4.14
CA LYS A 3 1.07 14.27 4.00
C LYS A 3 1.62 12.85 3.76
N ILE A 4 2.73 12.73 3.02
CA ILE A 4 3.37 11.44 2.72
C ILE A 4 4.04 10.90 3.99
N LEU A 5 4.78 11.75 4.70
CA LEU A 5 5.39 11.40 5.99
C LEU A 5 4.33 10.97 7.00
N LYS A 6 3.22 11.72 7.13
CA LYS A 6 2.11 11.33 8.02
C LYS A 6 1.53 9.96 7.62
N ALA A 7 1.30 9.75 6.32
CA ALA A 7 0.76 8.48 5.82
C ALA A 7 1.69 7.30 6.09
N GLU A 8 3.00 7.49 5.91
CA GLU A 8 4.01 6.47 6.18
C GLU A 8 4.13 6.15 7.68
N TYR A 9 4.08 7.17 8.53
CA TYR A 9 4.08 7.00 9.98
C TYR A 9 2.86 6.18 10.45
N TRP A 10 1.67 6.50 9.95
CA TRP A 10 0.46 5.71 10.20
C TRP A 10 0.49 4.32 9.57
N ARG A 11 1.30 4.09 8.54
CA ARG A 11 1.54 2.75 7.98
C ARG A 11 2.34 1.90 8.96
N GLN A 12 3.39 2.46 9.56
CA GLN A 12 4.20 1.77 10.58
C GLN A 12 3.38 1.40 11.81
N VAL A 13 2.51 2.28 12.29
CA VAL A 13 1.60 1.98 13.42
C VAL A 13 0.67 0.80 13.11
N ARG A 14 0.12 0.74 11.89
CA ARG A 14 -0.72 -0.40 11.47
C ARG A 14 0.08 -1.69 11.40
N LEU A 15 1.29 -1.65 10.86
CA LEU A 15 2.19 -2.80 10.84
C LEU A 15 2.45 -3.32 12.25
N PHE A 16 2.68 -2.43 13.21
CA PHE A 16 2.85 -2.79 14.62
C PHE A 16 1.60 -3.44 15.23
N TYR A 17 0.40 -2.94 14.90
CA TYR A 17 -0.86 -3.59 15.31
C TYR A 17 -1.02 -5.00 14.74
N ASP A 18 -0.60 -5.21 13.50
CA ASP A 18 -0.64 -6.54 12.89
C ASP A 18 0.30 -7.51 13.63
N HIS A 19 1.50 -7.05 14.03
CA HIS A 19 2.42 -7.87 14.82
C HIS A 19 1.87 -8.15 16.22
N LEU A 20 1.32 -7.15 16.91
CA LEU A 20 0.69 -7.34 18.22
C LEU A 20 -0.46 -8.34 18.14
N ARG A 21 -1.27 -8.30 17.07
CA ARG A 21 -2.35 -9.27 16.87
C ARG A 21 -1.84 -10.70 16.73
N VAL A 22 -0.73 -10.90 16.03
CA VAL A 22 -0.12 -12.23 15.89
C VAL A 22 0.36 -12.75 17.24
N ILE A 23 1.09 -11.92 18.00
CA ILE A 23 1.61 -12.29 19.32
C ILE A 23 0.46 -12.61 20.29
N LEU A 24 -0.58 -11.78 20.30
CA LEU A 24 -1.73 -11.95 21.21
C LEU A 24 -2.64 -13.12 20.81
N ALA A 25 -2.64 -13.53 19.54
CA ALA A 25 -3.40 -14.71 19.10
C ALA A 25 -2.85 -16.04 19.63
N GLU A 26 -1.60 -16.04 20.14
CA GLU A 26 -0.99 -17.21 20.77
C GLU A 26 -1.43 -17.39 22.25
N GLU A 27 -2.09 -16.39 22.86
CA GLU A 27 -2.57 -16.45 24.25
C GLU A 27 -3.95 -17.14 24.37
N THR A 28 -4.12 -18.03 25.34
CA THR A 28 -5.32 -18.86 25.54
C THR A 28 -6.57 -18.10 26.04
N HIS A 29 -6.44 -16.84 26.48
CA HIS A 29 -7.51 -16.07 27.12
C HIS A 29 -8.05 -14.91 26.25
N GLN A 30 -8.84 -15.26 25.23
CA GLN A 30 -9.35 -14.33 24.21
C GLN A 30 -9.98 -13.02 24.76
N SER A 31 -10.77 -13.09 25.85
CA SER A 31 -11.57 -11.95 26.33
C SER A 31 -10.75 -10.84 27.00
N THR A 32 -9.72 -11.19 27.75
CA THR A 32 -8.81 -10.22 28.39
C THR A 32 -7.84 -9.63 27.37
N THR A 33 -7.43 -10.44 26.39
CA THR A 33 -6.56 -10.07 25.27
C THR A 33 -7.19 -8.97 24.39
N ASP A 34 -8.47 -9.09 24.04
CA ASP A 34 -9.17 -8.08 23.22
C ASP A 34 -9.26 -6.71 23.90
N ARG A 35 -9.52 -6.68 25.22
CA ARG A 35 -9.57 -5.44 25.99
C ARG A 35 -8.21 -4.76 26.03
N ARG A 36 -7.15 -5.52 26.36
CA ARG A 36 -5.76 -5.03 26.37
C ARG A 36 -5.36 -4.50 24.99
N PHE A 37 -5.67 -5.24 23.92
CA PHE A 37 -5.37 -4.80 22.56
C PHE A 37 -6.06 -3.48 22.20
N SER A 38 -7.33 -3.31 22.60
CA SER A 38 -8.08 -2.06 22.40
C SER A 38 -7.44 -0.88 23.15
N GLU A 39 -7.02 -1.09 24.40
CA GLU A 39 -6.32 -0.08 25.20
C GLU A 39 -4.96 0.29 24.57
N PHE A 40 -4.16 -0.70 24.16
CA PHE A 40 -2.91 -0.49 23.44
C PHE A 40 -3.10 0.29 22.14
N LYS A 41 -4.14 -0.03 21.38
CA LYS A 41 -4.46 0.67 20.13
C LYS A 41 -4.79 2.15 20.38
N LYS A 42 -5.54 2.45 21.44
CA LYS A 42 -5.84 3.84 21.83
C LYS A 42 -4.58 4.58 22.24
N LEU A 43 -3.76 3.96 23.10
CA LEU A 43 -2.50 4.54 23.57
C LEU A 43 -1.56 4.82 22.39
N ALA A 44 -1.31 3.83 21.55
CA ALA A 44 -0.45 3.98 20.38
C ALA A 44 -0.94 5.07 19.43
N ALA A 45 -2.25 5.18 19.17
CA ALA A 45 -2.80 6.26 18.36
C ALA A 45 -2.54 7.65 18.97
N GLN A 46 -2.76 7.80 20.28
CA GLN A 46 -2.52 9.06 21.00
C GLN A 46 -1.03 9.43 21.00
N THR A 47 -0.16 8.48 21.34
CA THR A 47 1.30 8.68 21.34
C THR A 47 1.81 9.01 19.94
N THR A 48 1.29 8.35 18.91
CA THR A 48 1.67 8.61 17.50
C THR A 48 1.31 10.02 17.08
N GLU A 49 0.08 10.50 17.35
CA GLU A 49 -0.29 11.88 17.03
C GLU A 49 0.52 12.89 17.85
N PHE A 50 0.79 12.62 19.13
CA PHE A 50 1.66 13.47 19.94
C PHE A 50 3.08 13.58 19.36
N LEU A 51 3.70 12.45 19.04
CA LEU A 51 5.03 12.41 18.43
C LEU A 51 5.05 13.08 17.06
N TRP A 52 3.99 12.89 16.27
CA TRP A 52 3.82 13.57 14.99
C TRP A 52 3.76 15.09 15.15
N HIS A 53 2.99 15.60 16.12
CA HIS A 53 2.94 17.04 16.41
C HIS A 53 4.29 17.59 16.87
N ARG A 54 5.04 16.82 17.69
CA ARG A 54 6.38 17.21 18.12
C ARG A 54 7.38 17.22 16.95
N ALA A 55 7.32 16.23 16.08
CA ALA A 55 8.19 16.14 14.90
C ALA A 55 7.84 17.21 13.84
N LEU A 56 6.58 17.63 13.74
CA LEU A 56 6.19 18.71 12.83
C LEU A 56 6.92 20.02 13.11
N VAL A 57 7.22 20.31 14.38
CA VAL A 57 7.92 21.54 14.77
C VAL A 57 9.37 21.58 14.26
N SER A 58 10.01 20.42 14.10
CA SER A 58 11.38 20.34 13.59
C SER A 58 11.49 20.28 12.06
N LEU A 59 10.37 20.14 11.35
CA LEU A 59 10.37 20.11 9.90
C LEU A 59 10.46 21.52 9.32
N PRO A 60 11.31 21.76 8.31
CA PRO A 60 11.41 23.06 7.68
C PRO A 60 10.06 23.45 7.04
N PRO A 61 9.66 24.74 7.13
CA PRO A 61 8.41 25.21 6.55
C PRO A 61 8.42 24.93 5.05
N ARG A 62 7.30 24.42 4.53
CA ARG A 62 7.18 24.16 3.10
C ARG A 62 7.31 25.51 2.38
N PRO A 63 8.22 25.66 1.40
CA PRO A 63 8.24 26.85 0.58
C PRO A 63 6.86 27.00 -0.07
N LYS A 64 6.29 28.21 -0.02
CA LYS A 64 5.05 28.52 -0.74
C LYS A 64 5.32 28.24 -2.20
N GLN A 65 4.85 27.09 -2.67
CA GLN A 65 4.89 26.75 -4.08
C GLN A 65 3.89 27.70 -4.73
N GLU A 66 4.41 28.75 -5.37
CA GLU A 66 3.60 29.59 -6.23
C GLU A 66 2.86 28.66 -7.19
N ARG A 67 1.52 28.74 -7.14
CA ARG A 67 0.67 27.99 -8.07
C ARG A 67 0.96 28.57 -9.45
N THR A 68 1.90 27.95 -10.15
CA THR A 68 2.10 28.18 -11.58
C THR A 68 0.72 27.99 -12.21
N ALA A 69 0.26 29.00 -12.95
CA ALA A 69 -1.07 29.04 -13.51
C ALA A 69 -1.42 27.72 -14.19
N ALA A 70 -2.66 27.27 -13.98
CA ALA A 70 -3.16 25.91 -14.16
C ALA A 70 -3.13 25.34 -15.60
N ASN A 71 -2.42 25.95 -16.54
CA ASN A 71 -2.46 25.59 -17.97
C ASN A 71 -1.08 25.35 -18.60
N SER A 72 0.02 25.33 -17.83
CA SER A 72 1.33 24.95 -18.39
C SER A 72 1.45 23.43 -18.47
N VAL A 73 0.88 22.84 -19.51
CA VAL A 73 1.33 21.54 -20.01
C VAL A 73 2.74 21.78 -20.55
N THR A 74 3.74 21.51 -19.74
CA THR A 74 5.11 21.45 -20.22
C THR A 74 5.23 20.14 -20.99
N VAL A 75 5.08 20.23 -22.31
CA VAL A 75 5.53 19.16 -23.20
C VAL A 75 7.04 19.07 -23.00
N ILE A 76 7.48 18.06 -22.25
CA ILE A 76 8.88 17.67 -22.27
C ILE A 76 9.12 17.32 -23.74
N GLY A 77 9.95 18.10 -24.43
CA GLY A 77 10.14 18.05 -25.89
C GLY A 77 10.56 16.67 -26.39
N ASP A 78 10.88 16.55 -27.68
CA ASP A 78 11.29 15.29 -28.33
C ASP A 78 12.32 14.53 -27.50
N CYS A 79 11.84 13.59 -26.68
CA CYS A 79 12.67 12.75 -25.86
C CYS A 79 13.31 11.76 -26.82
N ASN A 80 14.60 11.93 -27.09
CA ASN A 80 15.40 10.89 -27.76
C ASN A 80 15.46 9.68 -26.84
N MET A 81 14.47 8.81 -27.02
CA MET A 81 14.36 7.57 -26.30
C MET A 81 15.26 6.54 -26.99
N PRO A 82 16.14 5.84 -26.26
CA PRO A 82 16.91 4.76 -26.83
C PRO A 82 16.00 3.76 -27.53
N ASP A 83 16.40 3.26 -28.70
CA ASP A 83 15.58 2.32 -29.50
C ASP A 83 15.16 1.08 -28.69
N SER A 84 15.95 0.68 -27.70
CA SER A 84 15.63 -0.39 -26.77
C SER A 84 14.35 -0.11 -25.95
N ALA A 85 14.18 1.11 -25.44
CA ALA A 85 13.00 1.51 -24.68
C ALA A 85 11.80 1.79 -25.59
N ARG A 86 12.03 2.37 -26.78
CA ARG A 86 10.99 2.58 -27.81
C ARG A 86 10.35 1.26 -28.23
N ARG A 87 11.16 0.24 -28.54
CA ARG A 87 10.70 -1.12 -28.88
C ARG A 87 9.88 -1.78 -27.75
N ILE A 88 10.14 -1.45 -26.49
CA ILE A 88 9.36 -1.97 -25.35
C ILE A 88 7.98 -1.29 -25.30
N LEU A 89 7.94 0.04 -25.46
CA LEU A 89 6.71 0.83 -25.42
C LEU A 89 5.81 0.61 -26.64
N ASP A 90 6.39 0.35 -27.82
CA ASP A 90 5.66 0.06 -29.06
C ASP A 90 4.84 -1.24 -28.97
N ASN A 91 5.15 -2.14 -28.02
CA ASN A 91 4.30 -3.30 -27.74
C ASN A 91 2.97 -2.93 -27.06
N GLY A 92 2.68 -1.63 -26.90
CA GLY A 92 1.57 -1.10 -26.12
C GLY A 92 1.76 -1.35 -24.63
N PRO A 93 0.76 -1.00 -23.79
CA PRO A 93 0.67 -1.50 -22.42
C PRO A 93 0.44 -3.01 -22.48
N LYS A 94 1.53 -3.74 -22.72
CA LYS A 94 1.58 -5.19 -22.82
C LYS A 94 1.25 -5.71 -21.44
N TYR A 95 -0.04 -6.01 -21.18
CA TYR A 95 -0.62 -6.55 -19.95
C TYR A 95 0.46 -6.76 -18.91
N SER A 96 0.81 -5.66 -18.24
CA SER A 96 1.99 -5.55 -17.40
C SER A 96 1.96 -6.75 -16.47
N PHE A 97 2.95 -7.63 -16.64
CA PHE A 97 3.16 -8.87 -15.91
C PHE A 97 2.31 -8.94 -14.66
N GLU A 98 1.46 -9.98 -14.54
CA GLU A 98 0.67 -10.21 -13.34
C GLU A 98 1.58 -9.94 -12.13
N PRO A 99 1.31 -8.90 -11.34
CA PRO A 99 2.30 -8.39 -10.42
C PRO A 99 2.71 -9.55 -9.53
N ALA A 100 4.03 -9.76 -9.38
CA ALA A 100 4.60 -10.70 -8.43
C ALA A 100 4.37 -10.20 -6.97
N ALA A 101 3.20 -9.63 -6.73
CA ALA A 101 2.70 -9.25 -5.44
C ALA A 101 2.51 -10.52 -4.62
N GLN A 102 3.14 -10.53 -3.47
CA GLN A 102 2.94 -11.60 -2.50
C GLN A 102 1.47 -11.60 -2.06
N ARG A 103 0.96 -12.76 -1.60
CA ARG A 103 -0.48 -12.95 -1.30
C ARG A 103 -1.05 -11.88 -0.36
N HIS A 104 -0.28 -11.46 0.65
CA HIS A 104 -0.70 -10.42 1.57
C HIS A 104 -0.85 -9.04 0.89
N GLN A 105 -0.06 -8.75 -0.14
CA GLN A 105 -0.15 -7.52 -0.93
C GLN A 105 -1.39 -7.53 -1.82
N LEU A 106 -1.70 -8.67 -2.44
CA LEU A 106 -2.95 -8.85 -3.22
C LEU A 106 -4.18 -8.65 -2.33
N LEU A 107 -4.17 -9.18 -1.11
CA LEU A 107 -5.24 -8.95 -0.13
C LEU A 107 -5.35 -7.47 0.28
N ALA A 108 -4.22 -6.77 0.45
CA ALA A 108 -4.23 -5.35 0.76
C ALA A 108 -4.83 -4.53 -0.39
N MET A 109 -4.49 -4.87 -1.64
CA MET A 109 -5.05 -4.24 -2.84
C MET A 109 -6.55 -4.53 -2.98
N ALA A 110 -6.96 -5.77 -2.76
CA ALA A 110 -8.37 -6.19 -2.76
C ALA A 110 -9.20 -5.38 -1.75
N ARG A 111 -8.71 -5.23 -0.52
CA ARG A 111 -9.37 -4.39 0.49
C ARG A 111 -9.48 -2.94 0.04
N GLN A 112 -8.41 -2.37 -0.51
CA GLN A 112 -8.44 -0.99 -1.02
C GLN A 112 -9.45 -0.80 -2.15
N ALA A 113 -9.60 -1.79 -3.03
CA ALA A 113 -10.62 -1.77 -4.08
C ALA A 113 -12.03 -1.88 -3.49
N ALA A 114 -12.27 -2.81 -2.55
CA ALA A 114 -13.55 -2.96 -1.87
C ALA A 114 -13.96 -1.70 -1.08
N PHE A 115 -13.01 -0.95 -0.53
CA PHE A 115 -13.34 0.34 0.12
C PHE A 115 -13.90 1.40 -0.82
N ARG A 116 -13.73 1.25 -2.14
CA ARG A 116 -14.29 2.14 -3.16
C ARG A 116 -15.69 1.75 -3.61
N THR A 117 -16.18 0.57 -3.22
CA THR A 117 -17.56 0.15 -3.53
C THR A 117 -18.53 0.72 -2.49
N ASP A 118 -19.82 0.65 -2.82
CA ASP A 118 -20.90 1.03 -1.91
C ASP A 118 -20.79 0.25 -0.59
N VAL A 119 -21.14 0.89 0.52
CA VAL A 119 -21.02 0.34 1.88
C VAL A 119 -21.71 -1.02 2.00
N ARG A 120 -22.85 -1.22 1.33
CA ARG A 120 -23.62 -2.47 1.38
C ARG A 120 -22.93 -3.63 0.66
N GLU A 121 -22.07 -3.32 -0.31
CA GLU A 121 -21.39 -4.32 -1.15
C GLU A 121 -19.95 -4.60 -0.71
N ARG A 122 -19.39 -3.82 0.23
CA ARG A 122 -17.97 -3.94 0.62
C ARG A 122 -17.62 -5.32 1.17
N ASP A 123 -18.48 -5.89 1.99
CA ASP A 123 -18.23 -7.19 2.61
C ASP A 123 -18.25 -8.32 1.56
N ARG A 124 -19.20 -8.23 0.61
CA ARG A 124 -19.26 -9.14 -0.53
C ARG A 124 -18.01 -8.99 -1.42
N ALA A 125 -17.67 -7.77 -1.81
CA ALA A 125 -16.48 -7.48 -2.63
C ALA A 125 -15.17 -7.95 -1.96
N THR A 126 -15.06 -7.80 -0.64
CA THR A 126 -13.91 -8.30 0.12
C THR A 126 -13.87 -9.82 0.11
N SER A 127 -15.01 -10.48 0.34
CA SER A 127 -15.10 -11.95 0.35
C SER A 127 -14.79 -12.56 -1.01
N ASP A 128 -15.33 -11.99 -2.08
CA ASP A 128 -15.06 -12.43 -3.47
C ASP A 128 -13.57 -12.27 -3.81
N ALA A 129 -12.96 -11.15 -3.41
CA ALA A 129 -11.55 -10.92 -3.66
C ALA A 129 -10.64 -11.87 -2.85
N VAL A 130 -10.99 -12.21 -1.60
CA VAL A 130 -10.29 -13.23 -0.81
C VAL A 130 -10.40 -14.59 -1.49
N ASN A 131 -11.59 -14.97 -1.96
CA ASN A 131 -11.81 -16.23 -2.67
C ASN A 131 -10.96 -16.32 -3.95
N CYS A 132 -10.82 -15.23 -4.71
CA CYS A 132 -9.96 -15.17 -5.90
C CYS A 132 -8.47 -15.36 -5.56
N VAL A 133 -8.00 -14.85 -4.42
CA VAL A 133 -6.61 -15.03 -3.98
C VAL A 133 -6.36 -16.47 -3.52
N LEU A 134 -7.35 -17.08 -2.86
CA LEU A 134 -7.26 -18.47 -2.38
C LEU A 134 -7.37 -19.49 -3.53
N SER A 135 -8.26 -19.28 -4.50
CA SER A 135 -8.44 -20.21 -5.63
C SER A 135 -7.21 -20.29 -6.54
N ARG A 136 -6.46 -19.19 -6.67
CA ARG A 136 -5.18 -19.15 -7.39
C ARG A 136 -4.00 -19.77 -6.64
N ALA A 137 -4.17 -20.14 -5.37
CA ALA A 137 -3.10 -20.76 -4.58
C ALA A 137 -2.67 -22.14 -5.08
N GLY A 138 -3.51 -22.81 -5.90
CA GLY A 138 -3.20 -24.10 -6.51
C GLY A 138 -2.37 -24.01 -7.81
N SER A 139 -2.34 -22.85 -8.48
CA SER A 139 -1.53 -22.64 -9.68
C SER A 139 -0.22 -21.96 -9.29
N GLN A 140 0.88 -22.71 -9.17
CA GLN A 140 2.19 -22.07 -9.03
C GLN A 140 2.46 -21.21 -10.27
N PRO A 141 2.98 -19.97 -10.09
CA PRO A 141 3.41 -19.18 -11.23
C PRO A 141 4.52 -19.94 -11.98
N PRO A 142 4.58 -19.88 -13.32
CA PRO A 142 5.63 -20.51 -14.08
C PRO A 142 6.99 -20.02 -13.58
N LYS A 143 7.86 -20.98 -13.21
CA LYS A 143 9.24 -20.67 -12.82
C LYS A 143 9.90 -19.92 -13.98
N LYS A 144 10.46 -18.74 -13.70
CA LYS A 144 11.17 -17.93 -14.69
C LYS A 144 12.26 -18.80 -15.36
N PRO A 145 12.38 -18.82 -16.71
CA PRO A 145 13.58 -19.33 -17.33
C PRO A 145 14.78 -18.48 -16.88
N PRO A 146 15.97 -19.09 -16.71
CA PRO A 146 17.17 -18.36 -16.33
C PRO A 146 17.42 -17.23 -17.34
N TYR A 147 17.71 -16.05 -16.80
CA TYR A 147 18.02 -14.87 -17.60
C TYR A 147 19.41 -15.10 -18.20
N ASN A 148 19.47 -15.50 -19.48
CA ASN A 148 20.74 -15.56 -20.20
C ASN A 148 21.15 -14.12 -20.53
N ALA A 149 22.11 -13.60 -19.76
CA ALA A 149 22.80 -12.37 -20.11
C ALA A 149 23.76 -12.68 -21.28
N THR A 150 23.46 -12.16 -22.46
CA THR A 150 24.38 -12.08 -23.61
C THR A 150 24.56 -10.62 -23.96
#